data_AF-A0A9E4ZML1-F1
#
_entry.id   AF-A0A9E4ZML1-F1
#
_cell.length_a   1.000
_cell.length_b   1.000
_cell.length_c   1.000
_cell.angle_alpha   90.00
_cell.angle_beta   90.00
_cell.angle_gamma   90.00
#
_symmetry.space_group_name_H-M   'P 1'
#
loop_
_entity.id
_entity.type
_entity.pdbx_description
1 polymer ?
#
loop_
_entity_poly.entity_id
_entity_poly.type
_entity_poly.pdbx_seq_one_letter_code
_entity_poly.pdbx_strand_id
1 'polypeptide(L)'
;GAAGATWTAAAGTHTVTATVDDVDRMAESNENNNVLTKTMTVGAAAPTPTATPTPTPTPTPTATPTPGTPDLVVTEISWEPASPAPGDAITMKAAIKNQGTGATQAGVIHGVAFTTDGNLGSAVWSDSHTASIAPGASVTVTANGGAAGATWTAAAGTHTVTATVDDVDRMAESNENNNVLTKTMTVNAAAPTPTPTATQTPKPTATPTPAPTPGQNTYGADANPTGNPIGGGDGYKNIVSRSNADFIVDTTSELVSALGSAQSGDIIWVEENANIDMSGRTSTIRAGVTLASNRGEDGSDGGRIYQTSAGSRLFTIGGQNVRISGLRLEGPQKGTSASGSTNVGIYTSYRNLEVDNCEIFGWGNAAIGIAGTGGSDMKTGAYIHHNYIHHNQVAGLGYGVCLSSGGVALIEANYFDYCRHAITGAGMAGDGYEARYNICGPNWITTSPHNFDMHGTSSGSGAIAGDTIKIHHNTFMGTTSQMPTCIAIRGVPRDGAYIDHNWFYFTRDAPVWQTGGKSGISMTNNLIGANGALSASGPIKYY
;
A
#
# COMPACT_ATOMS: atom_id res chain seq x y z
N GLY A 1 3.50 62.78 7.33
CA GLY A 1 4.58 61.88 6.90
C GLY A 1 5.65 61.86 7.96
N ALA A 2 5.99 60.68 8.48
CA ALA A 2 7.15 60.33 9.32
C ALA A 2 6.94 58.88 9.82
N ALA A 3 7.19 57.88 8.98
CA ALA A 3 7.17 56.50 9.43
C ALA A 3 8.42 56.25 10.29
N GLY A 4 8.26 55.83 11.55
CA GLY A 4 9.37 55.52 12.46
C GLY A 4 9.61 56.49 13.63
N ALA A 5 8.67 57.37 13.98
CA ALA A 5 8.79 58.19 15.19
C ALA A 5 8.64 57.34 16.47
N THR A 6 9.74 57.18 17.23
CA THR A 6 9.72 56.57 18.57
C THR A 6 9.40 57.60 19.64
N TRP A 7 8.50 57.25 20.58
CA TRP A 7 8.14 58.09 21.73
C TRP A 7 8.80 57.55 23.01
N THR A 8 9.36 58.46 23.82
CA THR A 8 9.92 58.12 25.15
C THR A 8 8.88 58.43 26.22
N ALA A 9 8.42 57.41 26.93
CA ALA A 9 7.36 57.55 27.92
C ALA A 9 7.85 58.18 29.23
N ALA A 10 7.14 59.21 29.69
CA ALA A 10 7.28 59.71 31.07
C ALA A 10 6.45 58.85 32.04
N ALA A 11 6.68 59.00 33.35
CA ALA A 11 5.85 58.35 34.36
C ALA A 11 4.44 58.95 34.41
N GLY A 12 3.41 58.11 34.55
CA GLY A 12 2.00 58.50 34.59
C GLY A 12 1.09 57.59 33.74
N THR A 13 -0.21 57.87 33.76
CA THR A 13 -1.17 57.25 32.83
C THR A 13 -1.27 58.11 31.58
N HIS A 14 -1.01 57.51 30.42
CA HIS A 14 -1.07 58.13 29.10
C HIS A 14 -2.26 57.58 28.33
N THR A 15 -2.94 58.43 27.58
CA THR A 15 -4.01 58.03 26.66
C THR A 15 -3.46 58.03 25.24
N VAL A 16 -3.42 56.86 24.62
CA VAL A 16 -3.12 56.72 23.19
C VAL A 16 -4.43 56.86 22.43
N THR A 17 -4.48 57.84 21.52
CA THR A 17 -5.63 58.12 20.67
C THR A 17 -5.27 57.79 19.23
N ALA A 18 -6.08 56.96 18.58
CA ALA A 18 -6.06 56.74 17.15
C ALA A 18 -7.29 57.42 16.53
N THR A 19 -7.06 58.32 15.58
CA THR A 19 -8.10 58.99 14.80
C THR A 19 -7.99 58.54 13.35
N VAL A 20 -9.09 58.06 12.78
CA VAL A 20 -9.24 57.82 11.35
C VAL A 20 -9.71 59.12 10.69
N ASP A 21 -9.21 59.37 9.49
CA ASP A 21 -9.35 60.64 8.75
C ASP A 21 -9.10 61.91 9.58
N ASP A 22 -7.89 62.00 10.13
CA ASP A 22 -7.37 63.01 11.05
C ASP A 22 -7.52 64.49 10.64
N VAL A 23 -7.89 64.79 9.39
CA VAL A 23 -8.15 66.17 8.91
C VAL A 23 -9.34 66.27 7.94
N ASP A 24 -10.32 65.36 8.04
CA ASP A 24 -11.63 65.49 7.37
C ASP A 24 -11.50 65.56 5.82
N ARG A 25 -10.76 64.59 5.26
CA ARG A 25 -10.48 64.44 3.81
C ARG A 25 -11.56 63.63 3.08
N MET A 26 -12.39 62.88 3.80
CA MET A 26 -13.43 61.99 3.28
C MET A 26 -14.69 62.12 4.15
N ALA A 27 -15.73 62.77 3.64
CA ALA A 27 -17.00 62.87 4.34
C ALA A 27 -17.64 61.50 4.56
N GLU A 28 -17.93 61.16 5.81
CA GLU A 28 -18.51 59.89 6.24
C GLU A 28 -19.93 60.10 6.79
N SER A 29 -20.68 59.00 6.97
CA SER A 29 -22.07 59.09 7.44
C SER A 29 -22.22 59.51 8.92
N ASN A 30 -21.12 59.56 9.68
CA ASN A 30 -21.11 59.93 11.10
C ASN A 30 -19.73 60.42 11.54
N GLU A 31 -19.46 61.72 11.44
CA GLU A 31 -18.16 62.31 11.79
C GLU A 31 -17.78 62.22 13.29
N ASN A 32 -18.62 61.61 14.14
CA ASN A 32 -18.43 61.58 15.59
C ASN A 32 -17.90 60.24 16.14
N ASN A 33 -17.62 59.22 15.30
CA ASN A 33 -17.10 57.92 15.77
C ASN A 33 -15.69 57.55 15.27
N ASN A 34 -14.96 58.50 14.67
CA ASN A 34 -13.66 58.25 14.03
C ASN A 34 -12.47 58.28 15.00
N VAL A 35 -12.71 58.29 16.31
CA VAL A 35 -11.70 58.38 17.37
C VAL A 35 -11.81 57.19 18.33
N LEU A 36 -10.72 56.44 18.50
CA LEU A 36 -10.59 55.38 19.51
C LEU A 36 -9.44 55.70 20.48
N THR A 37 -9.73 55.67 21.78
CA THR A 37 -8.75 55.95 22.84
C THR A 37 -8.50 54.73 23.73
N LYS A 38 -7.24 54.47 24.07
CA LYS A 38 -6.85 53.44 25.06
C LYS A 38 -5.78 53.96 26.01
N THR A 39 -5.90 53.65 27.29
CA THR A 39 -4.94 54.10 28.32
C THR A 39 -3.84 53.07 28.58
N MET A 40 -2.65 53.56 28.94
CA MET A 40 -1.52 52.78 29.43
C MET A 40 -0.84 53.51 30.58
N THR A 41 -0.39 52.80 31.62
CA THR A 41 0.27 53.41 32.79
C THR A 41 1.73 53.02 32.84
N VAL A 42 2.61 54.03 32.95
CA VAL A 42 4.07 53.88 33.04
C VAL A 42 4.50 54.30 34.44
N GLY A 43 5.20 53.41 35.16
CA GLY A 43 5.59 53.64 36.55
C GLY A 43 6.63 54.75 36.72
N ALA A 44 6.58 55.45 37.86
CA ALA A 44 7.63 56.38 38.25
C ALA A 44 8.86 55.65 38.79
N ALA A 45 10.05 56.08 38.37
CA ALA A 45 11.30 55.59 38.95
C ALA A 45 11.39 56.04 40.42
N ALA A 46 11.44 55.07 41.34
CA ALA A 46 11.57 55.34 42.76
C ALA A 46 13.00 55.77 43.14
N PRO A 47 13.17 56.70 44.10
CA PRO A 47 14.49 57.25 44.45
C PRO A 47 15.28 56.30 45.37
N THR A 48 16.61 56.38 45.32
CA THR A 48 17.50 55.71 46.29
C THR A 48 18.16 56.73 47.23
N PRO A 49 17.91 56.67 48.55
CA PRO A 49 18.61 57.47 49.56
C PRO A 49 19.70 56.64 50.26
N THR A 50 20.75 57.27 50.82
CA THR A 50 21.43 56.70 52.01
C THR A 50 22.12 57.75 52.87
N ALA A 51 21.75 57.73 54.15
CA ALA A 51 22.64 57.73 55.30
C ALA A 51 21.91 57.05 56.49
N THR A 52 22.47 56.23 57.39
CA THR A 52 23.72 55.41 57.48
C THR A 52 23.54 54.54 58.76
N PRO A 53 23.98 53.26 58.91
CA PRO A 53 24.33 52.17 57.98
C PRO A 53 23.64 50.81 58.32
N THR A 54 23.34 49.94 57.35
CA THR A 54 23.14 48.48 57.57
C THR A 54 23.29 47.69 56.25
N PRO A 55 23.44 46.35 56.28
CA PRO A 55 24.50 45.66 55.55
C PRO A 55 24.32 45.70 54.03
N THR A 56 25.45 45.69 53.32
CA THR A 56 25.53 45.64 51.86
C THR A 56 24.60 44.57 51.26
N PRO A 57 23.54 44.94 50.51
CA PRO A 57 22.85 43.98 49.68
C PRO A 57 23.76 43.58 48.53
N THR A 58 24.15 42.31 48.50
CA THR A 58 24.82 41.64 47.38
C THR A 58 24.14 42.04 46.06
N PRO A 59 24.89 42.33 44.97
CA PRO A 59 24.29 42.71 43.70
C PRO A 59 23.27 41.66 43.27
N THR A 60 22.00 42.07 43.14
CA THR A 60 20.96 41.22 42.56
C THR A 60 21.35 40.96 41.10
N PRO A 61 21.50 39.70 40.69
CA PRO A 61 22.02 39.39 39.37
C PRO A 61 21.11 39.98 38.29
N THR A 62 21.71 40.57 37.26
CA THR A 62 21.03 40.81 35.98
C THR A 62 20.31 39.52 35.60
N ALA A 63 19.01 39.60 35.31
CA ALA A 63 18.23 38.45 34.88
C ALA A 63 18.93 37.84 33.65
N THR A 64 19.64 36.74 33.89
CA THR A 64 20.33 36.01 32.84
C THR A 64 19.23 35.49 31.92
N PRO A 65 19.31 35.69 30.60
CA PRO A 65 18.30 35.15 29.69
C PRO A 65 18.13 33.67 30.02
N THR A 66 16.91 33.25 30.32
CA THR A 66 16.61 31.84 30.67
C THR A 66 17.25 30.98 29.58
N PRO A 67 18.21 30.11 29.91
CA PRO A 67 18.86 29.28 28.91
C PRO A 67 17.77 28.48 28.18
N GLY A 68 17.70 28.63 26.86
CA GLY A 68 16.81 27.81 26.07
C GLY A 68 17.20 26.34 26.19
N THR A 69 16.26 25.45 25.91
CA THR A 69 16.48 24.00 25.84
C THR A 69 16.73 23.58 24.39
N PRO A 70 17.63 22.60 24.14
CA PRO A 70 17.73 21.96 22.82
C PRO A 70 16.47 21.13 22.51
N ASP A 71 16.33 20.74 21.25
CA ASP A 71 15.33 19.77 20.76
C ASP A 71 15.91 19.19 19.46
N LEU A 72 16.38 17.94 19.51
CA LEU A 72 17.10 17.23 18.46
C LEU A 72 16.17 16.30 17.71
N VAL A 73 16.03 16.57 16.42
CA VAL A 73 15.29 15.71 15.50
C VAL A 73 16.21 15.09 14.47
N VAL A 74 16.00 13.80 14.17
CA VAL A 74 16.55 13.19 12.96
C VAL A 74 15.71 13.66 11.78
N THR A 75 16.33 14.39 10.86
CA THR A 75 15.67 14.98 9.68
C THR A 75 15.88 14.17 8.40
N GLU A 76 16.93 13.35 8.35
CA GLU A 76 17.22 12.45 7.23
C GLU A 76 18.02 11.24 7.71
N ILE A 77 17.75 10.08 7.12
CA ILE A 77 18.62 8.88 7.17
C ILE A 77 19.18 8.64 5.78
N SER A 78 20.48 8.33 5.68
CA SER A 78 21.13 7.91 4.43
C SER A 78 22.17 6.82 4.72
N TRP A 79 22.67 6.17 3.68
CA TRP A 79 23.63 5.07 3.79
C TRP A 79 24.53 4.99 2.55
N GLU A 80 25.69 4.36 2.71
CA GLU A 80 26.63 4.05 1.63
C GLU A 80 27.03 2.57 1.69
N PRO A 81 27.00 1.81 0.57
CA PRO A 81 26.59 2.20 -0.79
C PRO A 81 25.09 2.54 -0.89
N ALA A 82 24.75 3.61 -1.62
CA ALA A 82 23.37 4.08 -1.79
C ALA A 82 22.42 3.03 -2.44
N SER A 83 22.96 2.07 -3.19
CA SER A 83 22.23 0.93 -3.76
C SER A 83 22.85 -0.38 -3.27
N PRO A 84 22.48 -0.85 -2.07
CA PRO A 84 23.13 -1.99 -1.42
C PRO A 84 22.78 -3.34 -2.07
N ALA A 85 23.77 -4.22 -2.16
CA ALA A 85 23.65 -5.62 -2.55
C ALA A 85 23.82 -6.57 -1.34
N PRO A 86 23.33 -7.82 -1.41
CA PRO A 86 23.45 -8.76 -0.30
C PRO A 86 24.91 -9.11 -0.02
N GLY A 87 25.33 -8.95 1.24
CA GLY A 87 26.71 -9.09 1.69
C GLY A 87 27.49 -7.77 1.78
N ASP A 88 26.96 -6.65 1.29
CA ASP A 88 27.63 -5.34 1.40
C ASP A 88 27.71 -4.86 2.86
N ALA A 89 28.80 -4.16 3.18
CA ALA A 89 28.99 -3.48 4.46
C ALA A 89 28.46 -2.04 4.37
N ILE A 90 27.30 -1.81 4.98
CA ILE A 90 26.54 -0.56 4.89
C ILE A 90 26.95 0.41 5.99
N THR A 91 27.37 1.61 5.59
CA THR A 91 27.71 2.71 6.50
C THR A 91 26.52 3.65 6.64
N MET A 92 25.86 3.66 7.80
CA MET A 92 24.68 4.48 8.09
C MET A 92 25.05 5.94 8.42
N LYS A 93 24.16 6.87 8.08
CA LYS A 93 24.28 8.31 8.34
C LYS A 93 22.94 8.91 8.73
N ALA A 94 22.96 9.95 9.57
CA ALA A 94 21.78 10.70 9.97
C ALA A 94 22.05 12.21 9.95
N ALA A 95 21.13 13.00 9.40
CA ALA A 95 21.14 14.45 9.56
C ALA A 95 20.32 14.82 10.81
N ILE A 96 21.02 15.22 11.88
CA ILE A 96 20.39 15.69 13.12
C ILE A 96 20.26 17.21 13.09
N LYS A 97 19.16 17.74 13.60
CA LYS A 97 18.87 19.19 13.68
C LYS A 97 18.46 19.55 15.09
N ASN A 98 19.07 20.60 15.64
CA ASN A 98 18.54 21.25 16.83
C ASN A 98 17.45 22.25 16.41
N GLN A 99 16.18 21.94 16.65
CA GLN A 99 15.05 22.85 16.43
C GLN A 99 14.61 23.60 17.71
N GLY A 100 15.28 23.35 18.83
CA GLY A 100 15.02 23.97 20.12
C GLY A 100 15.47 25.44 20.20
N THR A 101 15.32 26.02 21.39
CA THR A 101 15.66 27.44 21.65
C THR A 101 17.04 27.62 22.29
N GLY A 102 17.62 26.54 22.82
CA GLY A 102 18.99 26.49 23.35
C GLY A 102 19.95 25.74 22.44
N ALA A 103 21.23 26.05 22.54
CA ALA A 103 22.27 25.25 21.89
C ALA A 103 22.54 23.96 22.70
N THR A 104 22.92 22.87 22.02
CA THR A 104 23.30 21.64 22.72
C THR A 104 24.62 21.81 23.48
N GLN A 105 24.86 20.97 24.49
CA GLN A 105 26.03 21.11 25.36
C GLN A 105 27.33 20.70 24.64
N ALA A 106 28.26 21.65 24.49
CA ALA A 106 29.59 21.37 23.94
C ALA A 106 30.32 20.32 24.79
N GLY A 107 30.91 19.32 24.12
CA GLY A 107 31.61 18.20 24.76
C GLY A 107 30.71 17.00 25.10
N VAL A 108 29.39 17.12 24.98
CA VAL A 108 28.46 15.97 25.11
C VAL A 108 28.28 15.31 23.74
N ILE A 109 28.23 13.98 23.73
CA ILE A 109 28.11 13.17 22.52
C ILE A 109 26.66 13.25 22.02
N HIS A 110 26.49 13.66 20.77
CA HIS A 110 25.23 13.58 20.04
C HIS A 110 25.09 12.17 19.48
N GLY A 111 24.76 11.23 20.37
CA GLY A 111 24.68 9.82 20.02
C GLY A 111 23.55 9.60 19.03
N VAL A 112 23.80 8.81 17.99
CA VAL A 112 22.73 8.32 17.10
C VAL A 112 22.86 6.82 16.95
N ALA A 113 21.88 6.08 17.46
CA ALA A 113 21.78 4.64 17.25
C ALA A 113 20.95 4.35 15.99
N PHE A 114 21.47 3.47 15.15
CA PHE A 114 20.78 2.90 14.00
C PHE A 114 20.44 1.44 14.29
N THR A 115 19.18 1.08 14.13
CA THR A 115 18.72 -0.32 14.19
C THR A 115 18.06 -0.70 12.87
N THR A 116 18.10 -1.98 12.52
CA THR A 116 17.48 -2.50 11.29
C THR A 116 16.45 -3.54 11.68
N ASP A 117 15.23 -3.42 11.17
CA ASP A 117 14.08 -4.28 11.46
C ASP A 117 13.77 -4.40 12.97
N GLY A 118 14.07 -3.35 13.73
CA GLY A 118 13.96 -3.33 15.20
C GLY A 118 14.97 -4.21 15.94
N ASN A 119 15.95 -4.81 15.25
CA ASN A 119 16.91 -5.72 15.83
C ASN A 119 18.11 -4.98 16.47
N LEU A 120 18.06 -4.84 17.80
CA LEU A 120 19.15 -4.28 18.61
C LEU A 120 20.46 -5.06 18.49
N GLY A 121 20.42 -6.36 18.19
CA GLY A 121 21.60 -7.21 18.03
C GLY A 121 22.45 -6.88 16.80
N SER A 122 21.91 -6.11 15.86
CA SER A 122 22.62 -5.62 14.67
C SER A 122 22.84 -4.10 14.68
N ALA A 123 22.70 -3.46 15.85
CA ALA A 123 22.79 -2.00 15.96
C ALA A 123 24.20 -1.46 15.64
N VAL A 124 24.24 -0.34 14.93
CA VAL A 124 25.42 0.50 14.71
C VAL A 124 25.12 1.92 15.19
N TRP A 125 26.12 2.67 15.62
CA TRP A 125 25.92 4.01 16.18
C TRP A 125 27.01 5.00 15.76
N SER A 126 26.66 6.28 15.85
CA SER A 126 27.59 7.41 15.82
C SER A 126 27.80 7.92 17.25
N ASP A 127 29.04 7.92 17.75
CA ASP A 127 29.40 8.42 19.09
C ASP A 127 30.47 9.53 19.09
N SER A 128 30.86 10.06 17.92
CA SER A 128 32.00 10.98 17.78
C SER A 128 31.66 12.48 17.74
N HIS A 129 30.40 12.87 17.52
CA HIS A 129 30.04 14.29 17.38
C HIS A 129 29.80 14.96 18.75
N THR A 130 30.68 15.92 19.10
CA THR A 130 30.68 16.62 20.41
C THR A 130 30.66 18.15 20.30
N ALA A 131 30.58 18.70 19.08
CA ALA A 131 30.45 20.14 18.91
C ALA A 131 29.03 20.59 19.27
N SER A 132 28.88 21.81 19.81
CA SER A 132 27.55 22.37 20.09
C SER A 132 26.82 22.70 18.79
N ILE A 133 25.57 22.24 18.69
CA ILE A 133 24.64 22.54 17.61
C ILE A 133 23.75 23.70 18.07
N ALA A 134 23.89 24.85 17.42
CA ALA A 134 23.09 26.04 17.70
C ALA A 134 21.60 25.85 17.32
N PRO A 135 20.67 26.61 17.91
CA PRO A 135 19.27 26.65 17.49
C PRO A 135 19.11 26.82 15.97
N GLY A 136 18.29 25.95 15.38
CA GLY A 136 18.03 25.88 13.94
C GLY A 136 19.09 25.19 13.09
N ALA A 137 20.28 24.87 13.63
CA ALA A 137 21.38 24.27 12.89
C ALA A 137 21.27 22.74 12.76
N SER A 138 21.94 22.19 11.75
CA SER A 138 21.98 20.75 11.46
C SER A 138 23.41 20.26 11.23
N VAL A 139 23.64 18.97 11.50
CA VAL A 139 24.89 18.26 11.18
C VAL A 139 24.58 16.83 10.74
N THR A 140 25.33 16.31 9.78
CA THR A 140 25.27 14.89 9.40
C THR A 140 26.30 14.11 10.19
N VAL A 141 25.84 13.11 10.94
CA VAL A 141 26.70 12.16 11.66
C VAL A 141 26.76 10.82 10.91
N THR A 142 27.81 10.04 11.13
CA THR A 142 28.08 8.77 10.42
C THR A 142 28.41 7.68 11.44
N ALA A 143 27.85 6.49 11.26
CA ALA A 143 28.13 5.36 12.14
C ALA A 143 29.63 5.02 12.18
N ASN A 144 30.16 4.84 13.38
CA ASN A 144 31.58 4.61 13.65
C ASN A 144 31.84 3.50 14.70
N GLY A 145 30.79 3.01 15.38
CA GLY A 145 30.81 1.91 16.33
C GLY A 145 29.49 1.13 16.29
N GLY A 146 29.35 0.11 17.13
CA GLY A 146 28.15 -0.72 17.16
C GLY A 146 28.32 -2.10 17.78
N ALA A 147 27.20 -2.76 18.07
CA ALA A 147 27.17 -4.19 18.36
C ALA A 147 27.61 -5.02 17.12
N ALA A 148 27.33 -4.51 15.92
CA ALA A 148 27.80 -5.06 14.64
C ALA A 148 29.15 -4.48 14.15
N GLY A 149 29.82 -3.63 14.95
CA GLY A 149 30.92 -2.78 14.49
C GLY A 149 30.41 -1.50 13.82
N ALA A 150 31.24 -0.84 12.99
CA ALA A 150 30.89 0.45 12.38
C ALA A 150 29.92 0.36 11.16
N THR A 151 29.63 -0.85 10.69
CA THR A 151 28.83 -1.10 9.47
C THR A 151 27.84 -2.24 9.69
N TRP A 152 26.65 -2.12 9.12
CA TRP A 152 25.66 -3.21 9.09
C TRP A 152 25.86 -4.08 7.84
N THR A 153 25.76 -5.40 7.94
CA THR A 153 25.92 -6.30 6.77
C THR A 153 24.57 -6.56 6.11
N ALA A 154 24.45 -6.27 4.82
CA ALA A 154 23.20 -6.35 4.09
C ALA A 154 22.72 -7.79 3.84
N ALA A 155 21.48 -8.08 4.19
CA ALA A 155 20.76 -9.27 3.73
C ALA A 155 19.87 -8.91 2.53
N ALA A 156 19.45 -9.89 1.71
CA ALA A 156 18.49 -9.61 0.64
C ALA A 156 17.08 -9.40 1.22
N GLY A 157 16.43 -8.30 0.84
CA GLY A 157 15.10 -7.95 1.33
C GLY A 157 14.84 -6.45 1.44
N THR A 158 13.65 -6.11 1.92
CA THR A 158 13.30 -4.75 2.33
C THR A 158 13.48 -4.63 3.83
N HIS A 159 14.23 -3.63 4.26
CA HIS A 159 14.65 -3.42 5.63
C HIS A 159 14.19 -2.06 6.16
N THR A 160 13.73 -2.00 7.40
CA THR A 160 13.37 -0.73 8.07
C THR A 160 14.56 -0.25 8.89
N VAL A 161 15.19 0.85 8.50
CA VAL A 161 16.26 1.49 9.26
C VAL A 161 15.66 2.54 10.18
N THR A 162 15.81 2.36 11.49
CA THR A 162 15.42 3.34 12.51
C THR A 162 16.66 4.06 13.02
N ALA A 163 16.68 5.39 12.98
CA ALA A 163 17.71 6.21 13.62
C ALA A 163 17.10 6.98 14.80
N THR A 164 17.73 6.88 15.97
CA THR A 164 17.35 7.58 17.20
C THR A 164 18.48 8.51 17.61
N VAL A 165 18.25 9.82 17.63
CA VAL A 165 19.18 10.80 18.22
C VAL A 165 19.02 10.85 19.74
N ASP A 166 20.13 11.14 20.41
CA ASP A 166 20.35 10.96 21.84
C ASP A 166 19.86 9.61 22.40
N ASP A 167 20.32 8.56 21.74
CA ASP A 167 19.97 7.15 21.94
C ASP A 167 20.02 6.59 23.38
N VAL A 168 20.63 7.30 24.34
CA VAL A 168 20.70 6.90 25.75
C VAL A 168 20.44 8.05 26.74
N ASP A 169 19.74 9.12 26.33
CA ASP A 169 19.31 10.22 27.23
C ASP A 169 20.51 10.91 27.94
N ARG A 170 21.39 11.53 27.13
CA ARG A 170 22.58 12.29 27.56
C ARG A 170 22.31 13.79 27.69
N MET A 171 21.28 14.33 27.05
CA MET A 171 20.94 15.74 27.01
C MET A 171 19.44 15.92 27.18
N ALA A 172 19.02 16.61 28.25
CA ALA A 172 17.61 16.92 28.45
C ALA A 172 17.10 17.92 27.39
N GLU A 173 16.00 17.56 26.74
CA GLU A 173 15.45 18.25 25.57
C GLU A 173 14.11 18.94 25.89
N SER A 174 13.63 19.78 24.96
CA SER A 174 12.29 20.38 25.06
C SER A 174 11.18 19.37 24.79
N ASN A 175 11.52 18.30 24.06
CA ASN A 175 10.64 17.21 23.67
C ASN A 175 11.51 15.97 23.44
N GLU A 176 11.22 14.88 24.15
CA GLU A 176 11.96 13.61 24.05
C GLU A 176 11.30 12.62 23.06
N ASN A 177 10.16 13.01 22.46
CA ASN A 177 9.27 12.10 21.72
C ASN A 177 9.42 12.19 20.20
N ASN A 178 10.36 12.99 19.70
CA ASN A 178 10.57 13.30 18.27
C ASN A 178 12.00 12.97 17.79
N ASN A 179 12.78 12.29 18.63
CA ASN A 179 14.17 11.93 18.37
C ASN A 179 14.34 10.76 17.39
N VAL A 180 13.25 10.15 16.93
CA VAL A 180 13.24 8.91 16.13
C VAL A 180 12.74 9.19 14.71
N LEU A 181 13.51 8.76 13.71
CA LEU A 181 13.08 8.66 12.31
C LEU A 181 13.23 7.22 11.82
N THR A 182 12.34 6.79 10.93
CA THR A 182 12.45 5.51 10.21
C THR A 182 12.56 5.76 8.70
N LYS A 183 13.30 4.90 8.00
CA LYS A 183 13.44 4.94 6.54
C LYS A 183 13.64 3.53 5.98
N THR A 184 12.93 3.22 4.90
CA THR A 184 13.01 1.92 4.22
C THR A 184 14.23 1.85 3.31
N MET A 185 14.98 0.75 3.40
CA MET A 185 16.13 0.42 2.56
C MET A 185 15.89 -0.93 1.88
N THR A 186 15.95 -0.96 0.54
CA THR A 186 15.79 -2.20 -0.24
C THR A 186 17.14 -2.71 -0.70
N VAL A 187 17.45 -3.96 -0.35
CA VAL A 187 18.65 -4.69 -0.77
C VAL A 187 18.21 -5.75 -1.78
N ASN A 188 18.39 -5.45 -3.07
CA ASN A 188 17.94 -6.32 -4.15
C ASN A 188 18.80 -7.58 -4.21
N ALA A 189 18.17 -8.77 -4.24
CA ALA A 189 18.89 -10.02 -4.46
C ALA A 189 19.71 -9.94 -5.77
N ALA A 190 20.98 -10.36 -5.71
CA ALA A 190 21.82 -10.38 -6.90
C ALA A 190 21.15 -11.22 -8.00
N ALA A 191 20.90 -10.61 -9.15
CA ALA A 191 20.30 -11.30 -10.29
C ALA A 191 21.16 -12.54 -10.64
N PRO A 192 20.54 -13.70 -10.94
CA PRO A 192 21.30 -14.90 -11.26
C PRO A 192 22.23 -14.61 -12.43
N THR A 193 23.53 -14.80 -12.22
CA THR A 193 24.55 -14.47 -13.22
C THR A 193 24.25 -15.24 -14.50
N PRO A 194 24.03 -14.58 -15.64
CA PRO A 194 23.65 -15.27 -16.86
C PRO A 194 24.80 -16.16 -17.33
N THR A 195 24.55 -17.47 -17.39
CA THR A 195 25.46 -18.43 -18.03
C THR A 195 25.71 -17.98 -19.47
N PRO A 196 26.97 -17.84 -19.92
CA PRO A 196 27.29 -17.20 -21.19
C PRO A 196 26.71 -17.98 -22.37
N THR A 197 25.68 -17.40 -22.99
CA THR A 197 25.13 -17.86 -24.27
C THR A 197 25.84 -17.10 -25.40
N ALA A 198 26.17 -17.80 -26.48
CA ALA A 198 27.04 -17.28 -27.53
C ALA A 198 26.51 -15.99 -28.20
N THR A 199 27.44 -15.09 -28.53
CA THR A 199 27.20 -13.75 -29.08
C THR A 199 26.39 -13.77 -30.38
N GLN A 200 25.29 -13.00 -30.43
CA GLN A 200 24.55 -12.72 -31.66
C GLN A 200 25.17 -11.57 -32.46
N THR A 201 25.05 -11.62 -33.79
CA THR A 201 25.41 -10.53 -34.71
C THR A 201 24.29 -9.46 -34.72
N PRO A 202 24.57 -8.14 -34.78
CA PRO A 202 23.54 -7.13 -34.56
C PRO A 202 22.63 -6.87 -35.77
N LYS A 203 21.35 -6.57 -35.50
CA LYS A 203 20.44 -5.89 -36.43
C LYS A 203 19.98 -4.55 -35.80
N PRO A 204 19.83 -3.44 -36.55
CA PRO A 204 19.73 -2.11 -35.94
C PRO A 204 18.39 -1.81 -35.25
N THR A 205 18.47 -0.98 -34.21
CA THR A 205 17.36 -0.43 -33.41
C THR A 205 16.48 0.53 -34.21
N ALA A 206 15.18 0.57 -33.91
CA ALA A 206 14.25 1.61 -34.35
C ALA A 206 13.62 2.34 -33.15
N THR A 207 13.39 3.64 -33.31
CA THR A 207 12.79 4.60 -32.37
C THR A 207 11.32 4.22 -32.03
N PRO A 208 10.81 4.50 -30.80
CA PRO A 208 9.52 3.99 -30.36
C PRO A 208 8.33 4.50 -31.20
N THR A 209 7.39 3.59 -31.45
CA THR A 209 6.12 3.79 -32.15
C THR A 209 4.98 3.40 -31.18
N PRO A 210 3.77 4.00 -31.26
CA PRO A 210 2.72 3.78 -30.26
C PRO A 210 2.36 2.31 -30.03
N ALA A 211 1.93 2.00 -28.80
CA ALA A 211 1.56 0.65 -28.38
C ALA A 211 0.53 0.04 -29.34
N PRO A 212 0.82 -1.10 -29.99
CA PRO A 212 -0.10 -1.73 -30.91
C PRO A 212 -1.26 -2.38 -30.16
N THR A 213 -2.46 -2.34 -30.75
CA THR A 213 -3.54 -3.25 -30.39
C THR A 213 -3.04 -4.70 -30.50
N PRO A 214 -3.33 -5.60 -29.53
CA PRO A 214 -2.90 -6.99 -29.62
C PRO A 214 -3.41 -7.63 -30.91
N GLY A 215 -2.49 -8.06 -31.77
CA GLY A 215 -2.83 -8.82 -32.97
C GLY A 215 -3.21 -10.25 -32.61
N GLN A 216 -3.91 -10.95 -33.51
CA GLN A 216 -4.38 -12.33 -33.32
C GLN A 216 -3.28 -13.40 -33.10
N ASN A 217 -2.01 -12.99 -32.98
CA ASN A 217 -0.83 -13.85 -32.75
C ASN A 217 -0.03 -13.42 -31.51
N THR A 218 -0.60 -12.62 -30.60
CA THR A 218 -0.01 -12.35 -29.28
C THR A 218 -0.46 -13.42 -28.28
N TYR A 219 0.44 -13.86 -27.39
CA TYR A 219 0.17 -14.94 -26.44
C TYR A 219 0.61 -14.56 -25.03
N GLY A 220 -0.06 -15.13 -24.03
CA GLY A 220 0.24 -14.89 -22.63
C GLY A 220 -0.13 -13.48 -22.14
N ALA A 221 0.13 -13.24 -20.87
CA ALA A 221 -0.29 -12.05 -20.14
C ALA A 221 0.35 -10.75 -20.65
N ASP A 222 1.57 -10.81 -21.18
CA ASP A 222 2.30 -9.67 -21.74
C ASP A 222 1.58 -9.02 -22.94
N ALA A 223 0.58 -9.70 -23.51
CA ALA A 223 -0.35 -9.14 -24.49
C ALA A 223 -1.36 -8.13 -23.90
N ASN A 224 -1.29 -7.82 -22.61
CA ASN A 224 -2.23 -6.96 -21.89
C ASN A 224 -2.45 -5.58 -22.58
N PRO A 225 -3.66 -5.30 -23.12
CA PRO A 225 -3.95 -4.06 -23.82
C PRO A 225 -4.31 -2.88 -22.90
N THR A 226 -4.48 -3.10 -21.59
CA THR A 226 -5.10 -2.10 -20.70
C THR A 226 -4.22 -0.87 -20.46
N GLY A 227 -2.92 -0.96 -20.77
CA GLY A 227 -1.94 0.10 -20.51
C GLY A 227 -1.61 0.30 -19.02
N ASN A 228 -2.07 -0.60 -18.14
CA ASN A 228 -1.80 -0.64 -16.71
C ASN A 228 -0.99 -1.91 -16.34
N PRO A 229 -0.23 -1.90 -15.23
CA PRO A 229 0.56 -3.05 -14.78
C PRO A 229 -0.32 -4.24 -14.36
N ILE A 230 0.09 -5.45 -14.73
CA ILE A 230 -0.55 -6.69 -14.28
C ILE A 230 -0.34 -6.81 -12.77
N GLY A 231 -1.42 -6.95 -11.99
CA GLY A 231 -1.38 -6.93 -10.53
C GLY A 231 -1.48 -5.54 -9.88
N GLY A 232 -1.58 -4.48 -10.68
CA GLY A 232 -1.67 -3.11 -10.16
C GLY A 232 -0.36 -2.65 -9.53
N GLY A 233 -0.46 -1.80 -8.51
CA GLY A 233 0.70 -1.18 -7.87
C GLY A 233 1.35 -0.13 -8.76
N ASP A 234 2.66 0.02 -8.64
CA ASP A 234 3.44 1.09 -9.28
C ASP A 234 3.15 1.23 -10.78
N GLY A 235 2.75 2.45 -11.17
CA GLY A 235 2.40 2.76 -12.56
C GLY A 235 0.95 2.43 -12.94
N TYR A 236 0.10 2.00 -12.01
CA TYR A 236 -1.35 1.95 -12.21
C TYR A 236 -1.93 3.37 -12.34
N LYS A 237 -2.68 3.62 -13.42
CA LYS A 237 -3.09 4.99 -13.82
C LYS A 237 -4.49 5.39 -13.36
N ASN A 238 -5.31 4.43 -12.94
CA ASN A 238 -6.72 4.66 -12.59
C ASN A 238 -6.93 4.78 -11.07
N ILE A 239 -5.91 5.22 -10.33
CA ILE A 239 -5.96 5.46 -8.89
C ILE A 239 -7.05 6.50 -8.61
N VAL A 240 -7.84 6.27 -7.56
CA VAL A 240 -8.85 7.24 -7.09
C VAL A 240 -8.10 8.38 -6.41
N SER A 241 -8.41 9.64 -6.75
CA SER A 241 -7.76 10.77 -6.07
C SER A 241 -8.33 10.97 -4.66
N ARG A 242 -7.45 11.03 -3.66
CA ARG A 242 -7.78 11.44 -2.28
C ARG A 242 -8.52 12.78 -2.22
N SER A 243 -8.27 13.70 -3.17
CA SER A 243 -8.96 15.00 -3.24
C SER A 243 -10.46 14.91 -3.47
N ASN A 244 -10.95 13.75 -3.93
CA ASN A 244 -12.36 13.51 -4.27
C ASN A 244 -13.09 12.73 -3.17
N ALA A 245 -12.46 12.53 -2.01
CA ALA A 245 -13.02 11.78 -0.89
C ALA A 245 -14.13 12.55 -0.16
N ASP A 246 -15.28 11.91 0.03
CA ASP A 246 -16.38 12.41 0.88
C ASP A 246 -16.19 12.00 2.34
N PHE A 247 -15.54 10.84 2.55
CA PHE A 247 -15.12 10.34 3.87
C PHE A 247 -13.63 10.00 3.81
N ILE A 248 -12.89 10.37 4.85
CA ILE A 248 -11.48 9.97 5.05
C ILE A 248 -11.42 9.20 6.37
N VAL A 249 -10.80 8.02 6.36
CA VAL A 249 -10.77 7.10 7.50
C VAL A 249 -9.38 6.50 7.72
N ASP A 250 -8.98 6.40 8.99
CA ASP A 250 -7.72 5.76 9.42
C ASP A 250 -7.98 4.66 10.47
N THR A 251 -9.13 4.73 11.17
CA THR A 251 -9.51 3.81 12.24
C THR A 251 -10.73 2.93 11.91
N THR A 252 -10.87 1.82 12.65
CA THR A 252 -12.05 0.93 12.60
C THR A 252 -13.36 1.68 12.85
N SER A 253 -13.37 2.64 13.77
CA SER A 253 -14.58 3.40 14.11
C SER A 253 -15.02 4.32 12.98
N GLU A 254 -14.06 4.99 12.34
CA GLU A 254 -14.31 5.87 11.18
C GLU A 254 -14.75 5.06 9.97
N LEU A 255 -14.06 3.96 9.63
CA LEU A 255 -14.45 3.09 8.52
C LEU A 255 -15.87 2.54 8.71
N VAL A 256 -16.21 2.05 9.91
CA VAL A 256 -17.56 1.56 10.21
C VAL A 256 -18.60 2.68 10.16
N SER A 257 -18.26 3.90 10.60
CA SER A 257 -19.16 5.06 10.54
C SER A 257 -19.38 5.55 9.09
N ALA A 258 -18.32 5.63 8.30
CA ALA A 258 -18.36 6.01 6.88
C ALA A 258 -19.15 4.98 6.07
N LEU A 259 -18.88 3.69 6.21
CA LEU A 259 -19.71 2.62 5.62
C LEU A 259 -21.16 2.67 6.13
N GLY A 260 -21.36 3.08 7.38
CA GLY A 260 -22.67 3.33 7.98
C GLY A 260 -23.42 4.52 7.37
N SER A 261 -22.74 5.51 6.79
CA SER A 261 -23.31 6.79 6.36
C SER A 261 -23.31 7.01 4.85
N ALA A 262 -22.34 6.44 4.12
CA ALA A 262 -22.13 6.67 2.70
C ALA A 262 -23.31 6.24 1.81
N GLN A 263 -23.54 7.04 0.77
CA GLN A 263 -24.59 6.95 -0.24
C GLN A 263 -24.00 6.64 -1.63
N SER A 264 -24.87 6.40 -2.61
CA SER A 264 -24.46 6.14 -4.00
C SER A 264 -23.77 7.36 -4.60
N GLY A 265 -22.51 7.21 -5.01
CA GLY A 265 -21.65 8.27 -5.52
C GLY A 265 -20.49 8.61 -4.58
N ASP A 266 -20.64 8.35 -3.28
CA ASP A 266 -19.67 8.74 -2.27
C ASP A 266 -18.38 7.90 -2.36
N ILE A 267 -17.25 8.57 -2.10
CA ILE A 267 -15.93 7.96 -2.00
C ILE A 267 -15.49 7.93 -0.53
N ILE A 268 -15.31 6.71 -0.01
CA ILE A 268 -14.65 6.45 1.27
C ILE A 268 -13.16 6.21 0.99
N TRP A 269 -12.34 7.15 1.40
CA TRP A 269 -10.89 7.08 1.33
C TRP A 269 -10.30 6.51 2.61
N VAL A 270 -9.44 5.50 2.47
CA VAL A 270 -8.65 4.90 3.54
C VAL A 270 -7.23 5.43 3.42
N GLU A 271 -6.69 6.00 4.48
CA GLU A 271 -5.34 6.59 4.45
C GLU A 271 -4.26 5.55 4.14
N GLU A 272 -3.18 5.99 3.51
CA GLU A 272 -2.07 5.16 3.02
C GLU A 272 -1.47 4.25 4.12
N ASN A 273 -1.22 4.84 5.28
CA ASN A 273 -0.64 4.19 6.46
C ASN A 273 -1.70 3.54 7.36
N ALA A 274 -2.99 3.61 7.00
CA ALA A 274 -4.06 3.08 7.82
C ALA A 274 -3.93 1.57 7.99
N ASN A 275 -4.22 1.11 9.20
CA ASN A 275 -4.06 -0.29 9.57
C ASN A 275 -5.28 -0.77 10.39
N ILE A 276 -6.39 -0.97 9.68
CA ILE A 276 -7.73 -1.06 10.26
C ILE A 276 -8.08 -2.50 10.62
N ASP A 277 -8.18 -2.79 11.92
CA ASP A 277 -8.63 -4.08 12.44
C ASP A 277 -10.15 -4.23 12.33
N MET A 278 -10.59 -5.20 11.53
CA MET A 278 -11.98 -5.58 11.33
C MET A 278 -12.26 -7.01 11.84
N SER A 279 -11.42 -7.53 12.74
CA SER A 279 -11.59 -8.85 13.34
C SER A 279 -12.98 -9.02 13.98
N GLY A 280 -13.65 -10.11 13.63
CA GLY A 280 -14.99 -10.47 14.09
C GLY A 280 -16.13 -9.65 13.47
N ARG A 281 -15.84 -8.69 12.57
CA ARG A 281 -16.84 -7.80 11.98
C ARG A 281 -17.03 -8.05 10.49
N THR A 282 -18.28 -8.14 10.05
CA THR A 282 -18.64 -7.97 8.65
C THR A 282 -19.27 -6.59 8.47
N SER A 283 -18.83 -5.85 7.46
CA SER A 283 -19.42 -4.56 7.07
C SER A 283 -20.02 -4.64 5.67
N THR A 284 -20.98 -3.74 5.40
CA THR A 284 -21.66 -3.67 4.10
C THR A 284 -21.22 -2.42 3.35
N ILE A 285 -20.81 -2.57 2.08
CA ILE A 285 -20.58 -1.44 1.17
C ILE A 285 -21.86 -1.24 0.36
N ARG A 286 -22.48 -0.05 0.42
CA ARG A 286 -23.77 0.21 -0.26
C ARG A 286 -23.60 0.40 -1.77
N ALA A 287 -24.71 0.25 -2.50
CA ALA A 287 -24.78 0.53 -3.94
C ALA A 287 -24.13 1.88 -4.29
N GLY A 288 -23.32 1.92 -5.35
CA GLY A 288 -22.71 3.16 -5.84
C GLY A 288 -21.56 3.73 -5.01
N VAL A 289 -21.20 3.13 -3.87
CA VAL A 289 -20.08 3.60 -3.04
C VAL A 289 -18.74 3.12 -3.61
N THR A 290 -17.73 4.00 -3.60
CA THR A 290 -16.34 3.60 -3.83
C THR A 290 -15.60 3.52 -2.49
N LEU A 291 -14.89 2.42 -2.23
CA LEU A 291 -13.95 2.29 -1.11
C LEU A 291 -12.53 2.23 -1.70
N ALA A 292 -11.68 3.19 -1.36
CA ALA A 292 -10.41 3.39 -2.07
C ALA A 292 -9.22 3.77 -1.16
N SER A 293 -8.02 3.48 -1.66
CA SER A 293 -6.74 4.03 -1.19
C SER A 293 -5.75 4.11 -2.37
N ASN A 294 -4.50 4.50 -2.12
CA ASN A 294 -3.53 4.93 -3.13
C ASN A 294 -2.44 3.92 -3.52
N ARG A 295 -2.64 2.59 -3.38
CA ARG A 295 -1.63 1.60 -3.77
C ARG A 295 -1.03 1.87 -5.16
N GLY A 296 0.29 2.05 -5.25
CA GLY A 296 1.03 2.36 -6.48
C GLY A 296 1.18 3.86 -6.82
N GLU A 297 0.62 4.77 -6.03
CA GLU A 297 0.88 6.21 -6.10
C GLU A 297 2.15 6.50 -5.28
N ASP A 298 3.18 7.08 -5.91
CA ASP A 298 4.46 7.43 -5.29
C ASP A 298 5.14 6.32 -4.44
N GLY A 299 4.87 5.05 -4.78
CA GLY A 299 5.38 3.86 -4.08
C GLY A 299 4.55 3.43 -2.85
N SER A 300 3.35 3.99 -2.67
CA SER A 300 2.42 3.59 -1.61
C SER A 300 1.99 2.13 -1.74
N ASP A 301 1.98 1.41 -0.61
CA ASP A 301 1.36 0.09 -0.51
C ASP A 301 -0.19 0.14 -0.54
N GLY A 302 -0.77 1.31 -0.22
CA GLY A 302 -2.19 1.50 0.08
C GLY A 302 -2.60 1.07 1.50
N GLY A 303 -3.67 1.69 2.00
CA GLY A 303 -4.23 1.42 3.32
C GLY A 303 -4.64 -0.03 3.52
N ARG A 304 -4.32 -0.58 4.71
CA ARG A 304 -4.57 -1.98 5.08
C ARG A 304 -5.83 -2.12 5.92
N ILE A 305 -6.71 -3.02 5.51
CA ILE A 305 -7.89 -3.44 6.28
C ILE A 305 -7.80 -4.96 6.47
N TYR A 306 -7.88 -5.43 7.72
CA TYR A 306 -7.52 -6.82 8.03
C TYR A 306 -8.46 -7.54 9.02
N GLN A 307 -8.44 -8.87 8.99
CA GLN A 307 -9.06 -9.74 10.00
C GLN A 307 -8.07 -10.74 10.56
N THR A 308 -8.07 -10.92 11.89
CA THR A 308 -7.30 -11.97 12.61
C THR A 308 -8.16 -13.16 13.02
N SER A 309 -9.48 -13.00 13.08
CA SER A 309 -10.44 -14.02 13.52
C SER A 309 -11.07 -14.80 12.36
N ALA A 310 -11.17 -16.12 12.47
CA ALA A 310 -11.81 -16.94 11.46
C ALA A 310 -13.36 -16.84 11.47
N GLY A 311 -14.01 -16.99 10.31
CA GLY A 311 -15.45 -17.29 10.20
C GLY A 311 -16.39 -16.15 9.85
N SER A 312 -15.87 -14.95 9.57
CA SER A 312 -16.63 -13.79 9.09
C SER A 312 -16.30 -13.46 7.63
N ARG A 313 -17.19 -12.72 6.96
CA ARG A 313 -16.81 -11.96 5.76
C ARG A 313 -16.17 -10.64 6.20
N LEU A 314 -15.24 -10.07 5.45
CA LEU A 314 -14.82 -8.68 5.70
C LEU A 314 -15.88 -7.72 5.13
N PHE A 315 -16.08 -7.77 3.81
CA PHE A 315 -17.08 -6.97 3.11
C PHE A 315 -18.18 -7.81 2.47
N THR A 316 -19.43 -7.40 2.69
CA THR A 316 -20.59 -7.82 1.89
C THR A 316 -21.01 -6.64 1.01
N ILE A 317 -21.13 -6.86 -0.29
CA ILE A 317 -21.62 -5.84 -1.21
C ILE A 317 -23.14 -5.76 -1.09
N GLY A 318 -23.66 -4.57 -0.80
CA GLY A 318 -25.07 -4.29 -0.53
C GLY A 318 -25.86 -3.74 -1.71
N GLY A 319 -25.26 -3.68 -2.90
CA GLY A 319 -25.94 -3.25 -4.12
C GLY A 319 -25.02 -3.16 -5.34
N GLN A 320 -25.54 -2.67 -6.46
CA GLN A 320 -24.80 -2.57 -7.72
C GLN A 320 -23.83 -1.37 -7.75
N ASN A 321 -22.90 -1.39 -8.69
CA ASN A 321 -21.98 -0.27 -9.00
C ASN A 321 -21.05 0.10 -7.83
N VAL A 322 -20.56 -0.89 -7.10
CA VAL A 322 -19.55 -0.68 -6.05
C VAL A 322 -18.16 -0.84 -6.63
N ARG A 323 -17.24 0.05 -6.27
CA ARG A 323 -15.82 -0.07 -6.61
C ARG A 323 -14.96 -0.22 -5.35
N ILE A 324 -14.00 -1.13 -5.37
CA ILE A 324 -12.99 -1.30 -4.32
C ILE A 324 -11.61 -1.17 -4.98
N SER A 325 -10.85 -0.12 -4.64
CA SER A 325 -9.65 0.28 -5.39
C SER A 325 -8.42 0.51 -4.50
N GLY A 326 -7.26 -0.04 -4.87
CA GLY A 326 -5.97 0.41 -4.34
C GLY A 326 -5.70 0.14 -2.85
N LEU A 327 -6.32 -0.91 -2.29
CA LEU A 327 -6.27 -1.28 -0.87
C LEU A 327 -5.47 -2.56 -0.62
N ARG A 328 -5.02 -2.78 0.62
CA ARG A 328 -4.55 -4.09 1.10
C ARG A 328 -5.62 -4.75 1.97
N LEU A 329 -6.13 -5.90 1.54
CA LEU A 329 -7.22 -6.62 2.21
C LEU A 329 -6.73 -7.98 2.73
N GLU A 330 -6.42 -8.02 4.03
CA GLU A 330 -5.76 -9.17 4.64
C GLU A 330 -6.68 -10.02 5.52
N GLY A 331 -6.72 -11.32 5.25
CA GLY A 331 -7.38 -12.33 6.05
C GLY A 331 -6.45 -13.14 6.97
N PRO A 332 -7.03 -13.91 7.89
CA PRO A 332 -6.30 -14.61 8.95
C PRO A 332 -5.62 -15.91 8.52
N GLN A 333 -5.85 -16.38 7.29
CA GLN A 333 -5.62 -17.77 6.88
C GLN A 333 -4.69 -17.87 5.65
N LYS A 334 -3.39 -17.64 5.89
CA LYS A 334 -2.33 -17.69 4.87
C LYS A 334 -1.75 -19.10 4.64
N GLY A 335 -1.98 -20.02 5.59
CA GLY A 335 -1.43 -21.39 5.57
C GLY A 335 -2.24 -22.37 4.71
N THR A 336 -1.64 -23.54 4.48
CA THR A 336 -2.19 -24.60 3.60
C THR A 336 -3.12 -25.60 4.32
N SER A 337 -3.12 -25.64 5.65
CA SER A 337 -3.91 -26.60 6.44
C SER A 337 -5.41 -26.41 6.24
N ALA A 338 -6.18 -27.51 6.26
CA ALA A 338 -7.64 -27.44 6.31
C ALA A 338 -8.11 -26.72 7.59
N SER A 339 -9.24 -26.00 7.52
CA SER A 339 -9.79 -25.27 8.66
C SER A 339 -11.30 -25.49 8.80
N GLY A 340 -11.78 -25.63 10.03
CA GLY A 340 -13.20 -25.80 10.34
C GLY A 340 -14.02 -24.50 10.29
N SER A 341 -13.38 -23.35 10.11
CA SER A 341 -14.00 -22.03 9.96
C SER A 341 -13.16 -21.21 8.98
N THR A 342 -13.79 -20.47 8.07
CA THR A 342 -13.07 -19.75 7.00
C THR A 342 -13.73 -18.43 6.64
N ASN A 343 -12.93 -17.49 6.14
CA ASN A 343 -13.36 -16.13 5.79
C ASN A 343 -13.47 -15.93 4.28
N VAL A 344 -14.29 -14.97 3.88
CA VAL A 344 -14.28 -14.38 2.52
C VAL A 344 -13.94 -12.91 2.63
N GLY A 345 -13.02 -12.40 1.80
CA GLY A 345 -12.64 -10.99 1.80
C GLY A 345 -13.78 -10.11 1.32
N ILE A 346 -14.06 -10.17 0.02
CA ILE A 346 -15.18 -9.45 -0.62
C ILE A 346 -16.23 -10.47 -1.06
N TYR A 347 -17.51 -10.26 -0.73
CA TYR A 347 -18.61 -11.10 -1.21
C TYR A 347 -19.70 -10.27 -1.86
N THR A 348 -20.08 -10.59 -3.10
CA THR A 348 -21.19 -9.95 -3.82
C THR A 348 -22.25 -10.94 -4.31
N SER A 349 -23.50 -10.48 -4.29
CA SER A 349 -24.61 -11.03 -5.09
C SER A 349 -25.28 -9.95 -5.96
N TYR A 350 -24.55 -8.87 -6.24
CA TYR A 350 -24.97 -7.76 -7.07
C TYR A 350 -24.00 -7.54 -8.23
N ARG A 351 -24.57 -7.13 -9.36
CA ARG A 351 -23.87 -6.78 -10.60
C ARG A 351 -23.01 -5.52 -10.47
N ASN A 352 -22.09 -5.36 -11.42
CA ASN A 352 -21.21 -4.20 -11.53
C ASN A 352 -20.42 -3.94 -10.23
N LEU A 353 -19.91 -5.01 -9.59
CA LEU A 353 -18.80 -4.87 -8.66
C LEU A 353 -17.52 -4.69 -9.47
N GLU A 354 -16.76 -3.63 -9.21
CA GLU A 354 -15.41 -3.42 -9.70
C GLU A 354 -14.43 -3.60 -8.53
N VAL A 355 -13.40 -4.44 -8.68
CA VAL A 355 -12.31 -4.59 -7.70
C VAL A 355 -11.00 -4.46 -8.44
N ASP A 356 -10.24 -3.42 -8.12
CA ASP A 356 -9.05 -3.08 -8.86
C ASP A 356 -7.87 -2.58 -8.03
N ASN A 357 -6.67 -2.77 -8.56
CA ASN A 357 -5.44 -2.27 -7.96
C ASN A 357 -5.18 -2.71 -6.49
N CYS A 358 -5.90 -3.71 -5.97
CA CYS A 358 -5.78 -4.15 -4.59
C CYS A 358 -4.74 -5.26 -4.41
N GLU A 359 -4.17 -5.36 -3.22
CA GLU A 359 -3.52 -6.56 -2.70
C GLU A 359 -4.54 -7.32 -1.83
N ILE A 360 -4.80 -8.60 -2.08
CA ILE A 360 -5.87 -9.35 -1.39
C ILE A 360 -5.39 -10.75 -1.02
N PHE A 361 -5.25 -11.01 0.28
CA PHE A 361 -4.55 -12.22 0.73
C PHE A 361 -4.99 -12.79 2.07
N GLY A 362 -4.74 -14.09 2.29
CA GLY A 362 -5.01 -14.76 3.57
C GLY A 362 -6.47 -15.16 3.80
N TRP A 363 -7.28 -15.31 2.76
CA TRP A 363 -8.70 -15.66 2.86
C TRP A 363 -8.92 -17.16 2.68
N GLY A 364 -9.33 -17.84 3.75
CA GLY A 364 -9.40 -19.31 3.75
C GLY A 364 -10.51 -19.92 2.89
N ASN A 365 -11.60 -19.18 2.60
CA ASN A 365 -12.60 -19.62 1.63
C ASN A 365 -12.27 -19.04 0.25
N ALA A 366 -12.44 -17.74 0.09
CA ALA A 366 -12.13 -17.01 -1.14
C ALA A 366 -11.70 -15.57 -0.84
N ALA A 367 -10.75 -15.03 -1.59
CA ALA A 367 -10.43 -13.61 -1.52
C ALA A 367 -11.63 -12.77 -2.02
N ILE A 368 -12.24 -13.19 -3.13
CA ILE A 368 -13.45 -12.59 -3.70
C ILE A 368 -14.46 -13.70 -4.02
N GLY A 369 -15.69 -13.59 -3.49
CA GLY A 369 -16.83 -14.47 -3.77
C GLY A 369 -17.92 -13.75 -4.55
N ILE A 370 -18.37 -14.34 -5.66
CA ILE A 370 -19.30 -13.73 -6.63
C ILE A 370 -20.44 -14.73 -6.86
N ALA A 371 -21.64 -14.43 -6.35
CA ALA A 371 -22.73 -15.40 -6.28
C ALA A 371 -24.03 -14.89 -6.89
N GLY A 372 -24.52 -15.54 -7.95
CA GLY A 372 -25.83 -15.23 -8.55
C GLY A 372 -25.96 -13.85 -9.20
N THR A 373 -24.84 -13.24 -9.61
CA THR A 373 -24.85 -11.94 -10.29
C THR A 373 -25.52 -12.02 -11.66
N GLY A 374 -25.19 -13.05 -12.45
CA GLY A 374 -25.45 -13.12 -13.88
C GLY A 374 -24.98 -11.86 -14.62
N GLY A 375 -25.36 -11.72 -15.88
CA GLY A 375 -25.00 -10.54 -16.68
C GLY A 375 -25.49 -10.65 -18.10
N SER A 376 -25.42 -9.54 -18.85
CA SER A 376 -25.48 -9.59 -20.32
C SER A 376 -24.13 -9.96 -20.92
N ASP A 377 -23.06 -9.80 -20.14
CA ASP A 377 -21.69 -10.22 -20.41
C ASP A 377 -21.02 -10.62 -19.08
N MET A 378 -19.74 -10.99 -19.14
CA MET A 378 -18.97 -11.35 -17.94
C MET A 378 -18.67 -10.14 -17.04
N LYS A 379 -18.43 -8.96 -17.62
CA LYS A 379 -18.01 -7.75 -16.89
C LYS A 379 -19.14 -7.15 -16.03
N THR A 380 -20.37 -7.20 -16.52
CA THR A 380 -21.58 -6.77 -15.80
C THR A 380 -21.91 -7.63 -14.59
N GLY A 381 -21.46 -8.89 -14.55
CA GLY A 381 -21.52 -9.69 -13.33
C GLY A 381 -20.55 -9.14 -12.27
N ALA A 382 -19.27 -9.06 -12.61
CA ALA A 382 -18.24 -8.35 -11.86
C ALA A 382 -17.01 -8.10 -12.74
N TYR A 383 -16.20 -7.10 -12.40
CA TYR A 383 -14.93 -6.79 -13.03
C TYR A 383 -13.81 -6.83 -11.99
N ILE A 384 -12.98 -7.86 -12.04
CA ILE A 384 -11.89 -8.08 -11.10
C ILE A 384 -10.59 -7.90 -11.86
N HIS A 385 -9.87 -6.78 -11.68
CA HIS A 385 -8.74 -6.46 -12.56
C HIS A 385 -7.54 -5.80 -11.90
N HIS A 386 -6.34 -6.12 -12.37
CA HIS A 386 -5.10 -5.50 -11.88
C HIS A 386 -4.92 -5.61 -10.36
N ASN A 387 -5.33 -6.73 -9.77
CA ASN A 387 -5.11 -7.02 -8.34
C ASN A 387 -3.95 -8.01 -8.16
N TYR A 388 -3.22 -7.87 -7.06
CA TYR A 388 -2.32 -8.91 -6.57
C TYR A 388 -3.07 -9.79 -5.56
N ILE A 389 -3.42 -11.02 -5.93
CA ILE A 389 -4.27 -11.90 -5.12
C ILE A 389 -3.47 -13.14 -4.71
N HIS A 390 -3.14 -13.26 -3.43
CA HIS A 390 -2.17 -14.27 -2.98
C HIS A 390 -2.44 -14.90 -1.61
N HIS A 391 -1.70 -15.95 -1.28
CA HIS A 391 -1.72 -16.61 0.03
C HIS A 391 -3.13 -17.06 0.49
N ASN A 392 -3.99 -17.45 -0.46
CA ASN A 392 -5.32 -18.01 -0.20
C ASN A 392 -5.22 -19.54 -0.35
N GLN A 393 -4.75 -20.25 0.68
CA GLN A 393 -4.16 -21.61 0.50
C GLN A 393 -4.86 -22.77 1.23
N VAL A 394 -5.89 -22.50 2.04
CA VAL A 394 -6.53 -23.50 2.92
C VAL A 394 -6.99 -24.74 2.13
N ALA A 395 -6.55 -25.92 2.54
CA ALA A 395 -6.86 -27.17 1.86
C ALA A 395 -8.38 -27.41 1.74
N GLY A 396 -8.80 -27.77 0.52
CA GLY A 396 -10.21 -27.95 0.16
C GLY A 396 -10.96 -26.67 -0.19
N LEU A 397 -10.38 -25.49 0.10
CA LEU A 397 -10.90 -24.16 -0.22
C LEU A 397 -9.78 -23.31 -0.85
N GLY A 398 -9.48 -22.11 -0.34
CA GLY A 398 -8.33 -21.30 -0.76
C GLY A 398 -8.43 -20.74 -2.18
N TYR A 399 -9.48 -19.97 -2.46
CA TYR A 399 -9.72 -19.42 -3.79
C TYR A 399 -9.28 -17.95 -3.89
N GLY A 400 -8.72 -17.54 -5.03
CA GLY A 400 -8.57 -16.11 -5.35
C GLY A 400 -9.93 -15.51 -5.63
N VAL A 401 -10.51 -15.84 -6.79
CA VAL A 401 -11.89 -15.50 -7.17
C VAL A 401 -12.73 -16.77 -7.21
N CYS A 402 -13.89 -16.78 -6.56
CA CYS A 402 -14.83 -17.90 -6.53
C CYS A 402 -16.21 -17.46 -7.04
N LEU A 403 -16.70 -18.13 -8.08
CA LEU A 403 -18.01 -17.90 -8.69
C LEU A 403 -18.98 -19.03 -8.32
N SER A 404 -20.23 -18.70 -8.02
CA SER A 404 -21.24 -19.71 -7.66
C SER A 404 -22.69 -19.27 -7.93
N SER A 405 -23.59 -20.25 -7.99
CA SER A 405 -25.04 -20.02 -8.03
C SER A 405 -25.53 -19.07 -9.15
N GLY A 406 -24.87 -19.07 -10.31
CA GLY A 406 -25.12 -18.14 -11.41
C GLY A 406 -24.21 -16.92 -11.40
N GLY A 407 -23.04 -17.02 -10.79
CA GLY A 407 -22.06 -15.94 -10.71
C GLY A 407 -21.26 -15.82 -11.99
N VAL A 408 -21.14 -14.60 -12.53
CA VAL A 408 -20.24 -14.32 -13.67
C VAL A 408 -19.29 -13.17 -13.39
N ALA A 409 -18.09 -13.21 -13.99
CA ALA A 409 -17.07 -12.18 -13.85
C ALA A 409 -16.10 -12.11 -15.05
N LEU A 410 -15.68 -10.89 -15.40
CA LEU A 410 -14.46 -10.65 -16.18
C LEU A 410 -13.29 -10.49 -15.20
N ILE A 411 -12.27 -11.34 -15.34
CA ILE A 411 -11.11 -11.42 -14.46
C ILE A 411 -9.88 -11.09 -15.32
N GLU A 412 -9.37 -9.86 -15.22
CA GLU A 412 -8.45 -9.27 -16.20
C GLU A 412 -7.14 -8.74 -15.58
N ALA A 413 -5.98 -9.12 -16.14
CA ALA A 413 -4.68 -8.54 -15.77
C ALA A 413 -4.34 -8.61 -14.25
N ASN A 414 -4.85 -9.60 -13.52
CA ASN A 414 -4.47 -9.85 -12.12
C ASN A 414 -3.19 -10.69 -12.05
N TYR A 415 -2.45 -10.56 -10.95
CA TYR A 415 -1.36 -11.47 -10.60
C TYR A 415 -1.83 -12.37 -9.44
N PHE A 416 -1.86 -13.68 -9.68
CA PHE A 416 -2.25 -14.70 -8.70
C PHE A 416 -1.05 -15.55 -8.30
N ASP A 417 -0.79 -15.73 -7.01
CA ASP A 417 0.33 -16.56 -6.54
C ASP A 417 0.05 -17.09 -5.13
N TYR A 418 0.58 -18.24 -4.72
CA TYR A 418 0.24 -18.87 -3.44
C TYR A 418 -1.29 -18.98 -3.22
N CYS A 419 -2.05 -19.36 -4.24
CA CYS A 419 -3.45 -19.73 -4.07
C CYS A 419 -3.58 -21.27 -4.11
N ARG A 420 -4.67 -21.82 -3.58
CA ARG A 420 -5.04 -23.20 -3.93
C ARG A 420 -5.59 -23.22 -5.36
N HIS A 421 -6.54 -22.32 -5.68
CA HIS A 421 -6.94 -21.99 -7.05
C HIS A 421 -7.01 -20.47 -7.22
N ALA A 422 -6.49 -19.92 -8.32
CA ALA A 422 -6.66 -18.51 -8.68
C ALA A 422 -8.13 -18.18 -8.94
N ILE A 423 -8.79 -19.01 -9.76
CA ILE A 423 -10.18 -18.84 -10.18
C ILE A 423 -10.90 -20.17 -10.01
N THR A 424 -12.04 -20.16 -9.32
CA THR A 424 -12.90 -21.33 -9.12
C THR A 424 -14.33 -20.98 -9.54
N GLY A 425 -14.99 -21.85 -10.29
CA GLY A 425 -16.46 -21.84 -10.41
C GLY A 425 -17.07 -23.06 -9.73
N ALA A 426 -18.25 -22.90 -9.10
CA ALA A 426 -18.95 -24.00 -8.43
C ALA A 426 -19.59 -25.01 -9.41
N GLY A 427 -19.62 -24.69 -10.71
CA GLY A 427 -20.09 -25.59 -11.77
C GLY A 427 -21.60 -25.63 -11.93
N MET A 428 -22.34 -24.74 -11.26
CA MET A 428 -23.79 -24.65 -11.36
C MET A 428 -24.20 -24.00 -12.68
N ALA A 429 -25.42 -24.27 -13.15
CA ALA A 429 -25.95 -23.57 -14.31
C ALA A 429 -25.97 -22.05 -14.06
N GLY A 430 -25.47 -21.29 -15.02
CA GLY A 430 -25.24 -19.84 -14.94
C GLY A 430 -23.85 -19.43 -14.45
N ASP A 431 -23.04 -20.33 -13.87
CA ASP A 431 -21.66 -20.01 -13.49
C ASP A 431 -20.79 -19.87 -14.75
N GLY A 432 -20.01 -18.80 -14.86
CA GLY A 432 -19.15 -18.58 -16.03
C GLY A 432 -18.18 -17.43 -15.85
N TYR A 433 -17.05 -17.42 -16.57
CA TYR A 433 -16.09 -16.33 -16.46
C TYR A 433 -15.32 -16.11 -17.76
N GLU A 434 -14.79 -14.90 -17.92
CA GLU A 434 -13.74 -14.59 -18.88
C GLU A 434 -12.48 -14.24 -18.10
N ALA A 435 -11.47 -15.12 -18.14
CA ALA A 435 -10.17 -14.91 -17.53
C ALA A 435 -9.17 -14.54 -18.62
N ARG A 436 -8.62 -13.32 -18.57
CA ARG A 436 -7.66 -12.86 -19.58
C ARG A 436 -6.52 -11.99 -19.05
N TYR A 437 -5.37 -12.05 -19.70
CA TYR A 437 -4.17 -11.27 -19.34
C TYR A 437 -3.65 -11.49 -17.91
N ASN A 438 -4.15 -12.51 -17.18
CA ASN A 438 -3.70 -12.78 -15.81
C ASN A 438 -2.38 -13.55 -15.82
N ILE A 439 -1.56 -13.34 -14.80
CA ILE A 439 -0.42 -14.19 -14.48
C ILE A 439 -0.81 -15.10 -13.32
N CYS A 440 -0.69 -16.41 -13.50
CA CYS A 440 -0.57 -17.35 -12.40
C CYS A 440 0.93 -17.56 -12.15
N GLY A 441 1.44 -17.01 -11.06
CA GLY A 441 2.85 -17.00 -10.65
C GLY A 441 3.42 -18.40 -10.41
N PRO A 442 4.69 -18.53 -9.98
CA PRO A 442 5.34 -19.82 -9.89
C PRO A 442 4.92 -20.66 -8.66
N ASN A 443 4.36 -20.05 -7.61
CA ASN A 443 4.20 -20.66 -6.29
C ASN A 443 2.80 -21.23 -6.07
N TRP A 444 2.66 -22.56 -6.11
CA TRP A 444 1.37 -23.25 -5.92
C TRP A 444 1.47 -24.38 -4.92
N ILE A 445 0.40 -24.62 -4.18
CA ILE A 445 0.34 -25.76 -3.25
C ILE A 445 0.39 -27.06 -4.05
N THR A 446 1.17 -28.04 -3.61
CA THR A 446 1.39 -29.27 -4.39
C THR A 446 0.14 -30.15 -4.50
N THR A 447 -0.73 -30.14 -3.50
CA THR A 447 -1.80 -31.14 -3.31
C THR A 447 -3.03 -30.94 -4.20
N SER A 448 -3.21 -29.78 -4.82
CA SER A 448 -4.36 -29.48 -5.69
C SER A 448 -4.07 -28.27 -6.61
N PRO A 449 -3.01 -28.33 -7.43
CA PRO A 449 -2.30 -27.17 -7.99
C PRO A 449 -2.90 -26.57 -9.28
N HIS A 450 -4.00 -27.10 -9.82
CA HIS A 450 -4.59 -26.51 -11.02
C HIS A 450 -5.05 -25.08 -10.71
N ASN A 451 -4.61 -24.13 -11.53
CA ASN A 451 -4.74 -22.71 -11.25
C ASN A 451 -6.19 -22.25 -11.40
N PHE A 452 -6.85 -22.68 -12.46
CA PHE A 452 -8.27 -22.43 -12.69
C PHE A 452 -9.06 -23.75 -12.57
N ASP A 453 -10.13 -23.75 -11.78
CA ASP A 453 -11.08 -24.87 -11.66
C ASP A 453 -12.48 -24.41 -12.07
N MET A 454 -13.18 -25.23 -12.86
CA MET A 454 -14.64 -25.25 -12.88
C MET A 454 -15.09 -26.59 -12.32
N HIS A 455 -15.71 -26.55 -11.14
CA HIS A 455 -16.27 -27.73 -10.50
C HIS A 455 -17.39 -28.37 -11.35
N GLY A 456 -17.75 -29.59 -10.97
CA GLY A 456 -18.85 -30.34 -11.57
C GLY A 456 -20.07 -30.36 -10.66
N THR A 457 -21.25 -30.02 -11.19
CA THR A 457 -22.53 -30.27 -10.51
C THR A 457 -23.30 -31.38 -11.23
N SER A 458 -23.76 -32.39 -10.48
CA SER A 458 -24.58 -33.47 -11.03
C SER A 458 -25.95 -32.96 -11.50
N SER A 459 -26.34 -33.30 -12.72
CA SER A 459 -27.65 -32.99 -13.32
C SER A 459 -28.28 -34.25 -13.92
N GLY A 460 -29.55 -34.15 -14.34
CA GLY A 460 -30.25 -35.26 -15.03
C GLY A 460 -29.62 -35.69 -16.35
N SER A 461 -28.73 -34.86 -16.94
CA SER A 461 -28.00 -35.13 -18.18
C SER A 461 -26.50 -35.45 -17.97
N GLY A 462 -26.06 -35.67 -16.73
CA GLY A 462 -24.65 -35.87 -16.37
C GLY A 462 -24.06 -34.70 -15.57
N ALA A 463 -22.73 -34.63 -15.44
CA ALA A 463 -22.08 -33.53 -14.73
C ALA A 463 -22.01 -32.29 -15.62
N ILE A 464 -22.60 -31.17 -15.18
CA ILE A 464 -22.42 -29.85 -15.80
C ILE A 464 -21.23 -29.13 -15.16
N ALA A 465 -20.57 -28.26 -15.92
CA ALA A 465 -19.46 -27.42 -15.47
C ALA A 465 -19.69 -25.97 -15.90
N GLY A 466 -20.70 -25.33 -15.31
CA GLY A 466 -21.08 -23.96 -15.68
C GLY A 466 -21.63 -23.83 -17.10
N ASP A 467 -21.67 -22.60 -17.58
CA ASP A 467 -22.27 -22.19 -18.85
C ASP A 467 -21.18 -21.88 -19.90
N THR A 468 -20.71 -20.63 -19.92
CA THR A 468 -19.65 -20.11 -20.78
C THR A 468 -18.38 -19.89 -19.96
N ILE A 469 -17.26 -20.46 -20.40
CA ILE A 469 -15.94 -20.26 -19.81
C ILE A 469 -15.01 -19.78 -20.92
N LYS A 470 -14.30 -18.67 -20.71
CA LYS A 470 -13.29 -18.16 -21.63
C LYS A 470 -11.99 -17.97 -20.86
N ILE A 471 -10.91 -18.55 -21.37
CA ILE A 471 -9.58 -18.46 -20.75
C ILE A 471 -8.62 -18.12 -21.87
N HIS A 472 -8.22 -16.85 -21.99
CA HIS A 472 -7.33 -16.45 -23.08
C HIS A 472 -6.26 -15.44 -22.71
N HIS A 473 -5.10 -15.53 -23.38
CA HIS A 473 -3.97 -14.63 -23.15
C HIS A 473 -3.51 -14.58 -21.68
N ASN A 474 -3.65 -15.66 -20.90
CA ASN A 474 -3.08 -15.76 -19.55
C ASN A 474 -1.69 -16.43 -19.60
N THR A 475 -0.81 -16.11 -18.66
CA THR A 475 0.46 -16.85 -18.46
C THR A 475 0.36 -17.73 -17.22
N PHE A 476 0.59 -19.03 -17.39
CA PHE A 476 0.61 -20.02 -16.30
C PHE A 476 2.06 -20.45 -16.03
N MET A 477 2.67 -19.88 -14.99
CA MET A 477 4.03 -20.16 -14.54
C MET A 477 4.10 -21.25 -13.46
N GLY A 478 2.95 -21.65 -12.90
CA GLY A 478 2.86 -22.49 -11.72
C GLY A 478 3.59 -23.84 -11.86
N THR A 479 4.63 -24.05 -11.06
CA THR A 479 5.38 -25.30 -11.05
C THR A 479 4.86 -26.24 -9.96
N THR A 480 4.62 -27.50 -10.31
CA THR A 480 4.13 -28.50 -9.36
C THR A 480 4.58 -29.90 -9.74
N SER A 481 4.94 -30.69 -8.73
CA SER A 481 5.41 -32.07 -8.92
C SER A 481 4.28 -33.10 -8.94
N GLN A 482 3.08 -32.76 -8.44
CA GLN A 482 2.01 -33.72 -8.16
C GLN A 482 0.88 -33.75 -9.21
N MET A 483 0.32 -32.60 -9.62
CA MET A 483 -0.64 -32.55 -10.74
C MET A 483 -0.25 -31.46 -11.74
N PRO A 484 0.42 -31.79 -12.84
CA PRO A 484 1.04 -30.80 -13.74
C PRO A 484 0.05 -30.13 -14.73
N THR A 485 -1.19 -29.93 -14.33
CA THR A 485 -2.27 -29.39 -15.18
C THR A 485 -2.72 -28.02 -14.65
N CYS A 486 -2.94 -27.06 -15.54
CA CYS A 486 -3.22 -25.66 -15.18
C CYS A 486 -4.72 -25.37 -15.06
N ILE A 487 -5.55 -26.06 -15.86
CA ILE A 487 -7.00 -25.81 -15.95
C ILE A 487 -7.77 -27.13 -15.77
N ALA A 488 -8.74 -27.12 -14.86
CA ALA A 488 -9.67 -28.21 -14.60
C ALA A 488 -11.09 -27.83 -15.05
N ILE A 489 -11.74 -28.69 -15.85
CA ILE A 489 -13.16 -28.54 -16.24
C ILE A 489 -13.90 -29.81 -15.84
N ARG A 490 -14.69 -29.79 -14.76
CA ARG A 490 -15.12 -31.02 -14.05
C ARG A 490 -16.53 -31.50 -14.42
N GLY A 491 -16.91 -31.29 -15.68
CA GLY A 491 -18.17 -31.69 -16.28
C GLY A 491 -18.20 -31.22 -17.74
N VAL A 492 -19.37 -31.18 -18.36
CA VAL A 492 -19.59 -30.53 -19.67
C VAL A 492 -20.12 -29.11 -19.43
N PRO A 493 -19.41 -28.04 -19.85
CA PRO A 493 -19.94 -26.68 -19.85
C PRO A 493 -21.14 -26.60 -20.81
N ARG A 494 -22.21 -25.90 -20.41
CA ARG A 494 -23.47 -25.89 -21.20
C ARG A 494 -23.35 -25.14 -22.53
N ASP A 495 -22.57 -24.06 -22.56
CA ASP A 495 -22.32 -23.26 -23.77
C ASP A 495 -20.91 -23.51 -24.34
N GLY A 496 -19.93 -23.76 -23.45
CA GLY A 496 -18.58 -24.20 -23.82
C GLY A 496 -17.47 -23.52 -23.01
N ALA A 497 -16.33 -24.20 -22.95
CA ALA A 497 -15.05 -23.64 -22.51
C ALA A 497 -14.16 -23.35 -23.73
N TYR A 498 -13.69 -22.11 -23.84
CA TYR A 498 -12.89 -21.61 -24.95
C TYR A 498 -11.52 -21.19 -24.40
N ILE A 499 -10.46 -21.89 -24.81
CA ILE A 499 -9.12 -21.81 -24.21
C ILE A 499 -8.08 -21.55 -25.29
N ASP A 500 -7.66 -20.28 -25.44
CA ASP A 500 -6.82 -19.84 -26.56
C ASP A 500 -5.84 -18.72 -26.22
N HIS A 501 -4.75 -18.61 -26.98
CA HIS A 501 -3.68 -17.62 -26.83
C HIS A 501 -3.00 -17.56 -25.46
N ASN A 502 -3.21 -18.54 -24.58
CA ASN A 502 -2.50 -18.62 -23.29
C ASN A 502 -1.06 -19.09 -23.49
N TRP A 503 -0.20 -18.81 -22.51
CA TRP A 503 1.11 -19.43 -22.39
C TRP A 503 1.18 -20.31 -21.15
N PHE A 504 1.16 -21.62 -21.36
CA PHE A 504 1.41 -22.63 -20.35
C PHE A 504 2.91 -22.84 -20.20
N TYR A 505 3.59 -21.90 -19.54
CA TYR A 505 5.04 -21.87 -19.39
C TYR A 505 5.60 -23.16 -18.78
N PHE A 506 4.92 -23.69 -17.74
CA PHE A 506 5.24 -24.99 -17.17
C PHE A 506 4.04 -25.93 -17.21
N THR A 507 4.21 -27.06 -17.90
CA THR A 507 3.38 -28.25 -17.72
C THR A 507 4.21 -29.50 -18.02
N ARG A 508 3.85 -30.60 -17.35
CA ARG A 508 4.48 -31.94 -17.44
C ARG A 508 3.49 -32.98 -17.99
N ASP A 509 2.34 -32.54 -18.49
CA ASP A 509 1.23 -33.33 -19.05
C ASP A 509 0.40 -32.40 -19.98
N ALA A 510 -0.86 -32.70 -20.25
CA ALA A 510 -1.77 -31.73 -20.87
C ALA A 510 -2.10 -30.56 -19.92
N PRO A 511 -2.06 -29.29 -20.36
CA PRO A 511 -2.36 -28.16 -19.49
C PRO A 511 -3.84 -28.07 -19.10
N VAL A 512 -4.73 -28.67 -19.87
CA VAL A 512 -6.19 -28.74 -19.62
C VAL A 512 -6.61 -30.17 -19.38
N TRP A 513 -7.47 -30.40 -18.39
CA TRP A 513 -8.13 -31.69 -18.19
C TRP A 513 -9.63 -31.58 -17.96
N GLN A 514 -10.36 -32.62 -18.37
CA GLN A 514 -11.80 -32.79 -18.18
C GLN A 514 -12.13 -34.10 -17.45
N THR A 515 -13.16 -34.08 -16.62
CA THR A 515 -13.79 -35.26 -16.01
C THR A 515 -15.31 -35.13 -16.10
N GLY A 516 -16.05 -36.24 -16.07
CA GLY A 516 -17.51 -36.22 -16.14
C GLY A 516 -18.08 -35.81 -17.51
N GLY A 517 -17.23 -35.75 -18.53
CA GLY A 517 -17.54 -35.32 -19.89
C GLY A 517 -16.32 -35.43 -20.80
N LYS A 518 -16.53 -35.39 -22.13
CA LYS A 518 -15.47 -35.38 -23.16
C LYS A 518 -15.77 -34.41 -24.31
N SER A 519 -16.55 -33.36 -24.02
CA SER A 519 -17.11 -32.41 -24.98
C SER A 519 -17.29 -31.04 -24.35
N GLY A 520 -17.58 -30.02 -25.16
CA GLY A 520 -17.79 -28.65 -24.68
C GLY A 520 -16.50 -27.91 -24.32
N ILE A 521 -15.33 -28.39 -24.73
CA ILE A 521 -14.04 -27.67 -24.59
C ILE A 521 -13.42 -27.49 -25.98
N SER A 522 -13.13 -26.25 -26.34
CA SER A 522 -12.25 -25.87 -27.44
C SER A 522 -10.93 -25.36 -26.86
N MET A 523 -9.83 -26.02 -27.17
CA MET A 523 -8.48 -25.55 -26.82
C MET A 523 -7.66 -25.42 -28.09
N THR A 524 -7.31 -24.20 -28.47
CA THR A 524 -6.69 -23.88 -29.77
C THR A 524 -5.69 -22.74 -29.64
N ASN A 525 -4.61 -22.76 -30.42
CA ASN A 525 -3.60 -21.70 -30.45
C ASN A 525 -3.09 -21.32 -29.05
N ASN A 526 -2.42 -22.21 -28.32
CA ASN A 526 -1.78 -21.88 -27.04
C ASN A 526 -0.28 -22.18 -27.11
N LEU A 527 0.55 -21.40 -26.41
CA LEU A 527 1.96 -21.74 -26.24
C LEU A 527 2.13 -22.70 -25.06
N ILE A 528 2.98 -23.72 -25.23
CA ILE A 528 3.24 -24.75 -24.22
C ILE A 528 4.74 -24.88 -24.00
N GLY A 529 5.14 -24.92 -22.73
CA GLY A 529 6.54 -25.02 -22.30
C GLY A 529 7.27 -23.68 -22.29
N ALA A 530 8.43 -23.66 -21.64
CA ALA A 530 9.26 -22.47 -21.45
C ALA A 530 9.83 -21.90 -22.76
N ASN A 531 9.91 -22.70 -23.82
CA ASN A 531 10.28 -22.26 -25.17
C ASN A 531 9.11 -21.68 -25.97
N GLY A 532 7.89 -21.67 -25.41
CA GLY A 532 6.70 -21.13 -26.07
C GLY A 532 6.29 -21.91 -27.33
N ALA A 533 6.35 -23.24 -27.31
CA ALA A 533 6.00 -24.03 -28.49
C ALA A 533 4.49 -23.91 -28.79
N LEU A 534 4.13 -23.44 -29.99
CA LEU A 534 2.74 -23.29 -30.40
C LEU A 534 2.05 -24.66 -30.55
N SER A 535 1.01 -24.88 -29.76
CA SER A 535 0.00 -25.90 -29.98
C SER A 535 -1.22 -25.29 -30.66
N ALA A 536 -1.44 -25.65 -31.93
CA ALA A 536 -2.61 -25.21 -32.69
C ALA A 536 -3.92 -25.77 -32.11
N SER A 537 -3.88 -26.95 -31.47
CA SER A 537 -5.05 -27.59 -30.85
C SER A 537 -4.63 -28.52 -29.70
N GLY A 538 -5.28 -28.39 -28.54
CA GLY A 538 -5.00 -29.23 -27.37
C GLY A 538 -3.56 -29.10 -26.84
N PRO A 539 -2.99 -30.13 -26.20
CA PRO A 539 -3.65 -31.38 -25.80
C PRO A 539 -4.63 -31.15 -24.63
N ILE A 540 -5.71 -31.94 -24.61
CA ILE A 540 -6.65 -32.01 -23.48
C ILE A 540 -6.61 -33.44 -22.95
N LYS A 541 -6.55 -33.60 -21.62
CA LYS A 541 -6.61 -34.91 -20.97
C LYS A 541 -8.02 -35.19 -20.47
N TYR A 542 -8.53 -36.38 -20.73
CA TYR A 542 -9.86 -36.82 -20.31
C TYR A 542 -9.74 -37.97 -19.31
N TYR A 543 -10.51 -37.90 -18.23
CA TYR A 543 -10.62 -38.92 -17.19
C TYR A 543 -11.99 -39.63 -17.25
#